data_AF-A0A534VIR0-F1
#
_entry.id   AF-A0A534VIR0-F1
#
_cell.length_a   1.000
_cell.length_b   1.000
_cell.length_c   1.000
_cell.angle_alpha   90.00
_cell.angle_beta   90.00
_cell.angle_gamma   90.00
#
_symmetry.space_group_name_H-M   'P 1'
#
loop_
_entity.id
_entity.type
_entity.pdbx_description
1 polymer ?
#
loop_
_entity_poly.entity_id
_entity_poly.type
_entity_poly.pdbx_seq_one_letter_code
_entity_poly.pdbx_strand_id
1 'polypeptide(L)' 'MELGKKVTVPDLARMKAAGERITMVTAYDCAFARLLDQAGVDLL' A
#
# COMPACT_ATOMS: atom_id res chain seq x y z
N MET A 1 -4.94 -3.51 8.80
CA MET A 1 -4.54 -2.20 8.27
C MET A 1 -5.76 -1.31 8.32
N GLU A 2 -5.60 -0.07 8.78
CA GLU A 2 -6.72 0.90 8.81
C GLU A 2 -7.07 1.29 7.38
N LEU A 3 -8.32 1.06 6.97
CA LEU A 3 -8.79 1.39 5.63
C LEU A 3 -8.72 2.92 5.45
N GLY A 4 -7.81 3.40 4.59
CA GLY A 4 -7.66 4.82 4.27
C GLY A 4 -6.45 5.54 4.85
N LYS A 5 -5.49 4.86 5.49
CA LYS A 5 -4.20 5.50 5.83
C LYS A 5 -3.34 5.63 4.57
N LYS A 6 -3.04 6.87 4.17
CA LYS A 6 -2.08 7.14 3.08
C LYS A 6 -0.69 6.62 3.46
N VAL A 7 -0.14 5.73 2.63
CA VAL A 7 1.25 5.29 2.73
C VAL A 7 2.16 6.33 2.07
N THR A 8 3.22 6.73 2.76
CA THR A 8 4.20 7.70 2.26
C THR A 8 5.60 7.09 2.15
N VAL A 9 6.52 7.75 1.42
CA VAL A 9 7.91 7.27 1.27
C VAL A 9 8.62 7.02 2.62
N PRO A 10 8.54 7.91 3.63
CA PRO A 10 9.08 7.64 4.97
C PRO A 10 8.45 6.41 5.66
N ASP A 11 7.17 6.12 5.41
CA ASP A 11 6.53 4.92 5.98
C ASP A 11 7.19 3.64 5.44
N LEU A 12 7.57 3.61 4.16
CA LEU A 12 8.26 2.47 3.55
C LEU A 12 9.61 2.19 4.22
N ALA A 13 10.35 3.26 4.56
CA ALA A 13 11.61 3.13 5.28
C ALA A 13 11.39 2.56 6.70
N ARG A 14 10.33 3.01 7.39
CA ARG A 14 9.92 2.49 8.70
C ARG A 14 9.50 1.02 8.63
N MET A 15 8.70 0.63 7.64
CA MET A 15 8.27 -0.76 7.42
C MET A 15 9.46 -1.68 7.18
N LYS A 16 10.41 -1.25 6.33
CA LYS A 16 11.66 -1.98 6.10
C LYS A 16 12.48 -2.14 7.38
N ALA A 17 12.64 -1.07 8.17
CA ALA A 17 13.38 -1.12 9.43
C ALA A 17 12.71 -2.03 10.48
N ALA A 18 11.38 -2.11 10.48
CA ALA A 18 10.59 -2.97 11.34
C ALA A 18 10.54 -4.44 10.86
N GLY A 19 11.03 -4.74 9.66
CA GLY A 19 10.91 -6.07 9.05
C GLY A 19 9.49 -6.40 8.57
N GLU A 20 8.62 -5.40 8.45
CA GLU A 20 7.28 -5.53 7.89
C GLU A 20 7.39 -5.74 6.36
N ARG A 21 6.67 -6.75 5.84
CA ARG A 21 6.65 -7.00 4.39
C ARG A 21 5.80 -5.93 3.70
N ILE A 22 6.27 -5.48 2.54
CA ILE A 22 5.60 -4.48 1.71
C ILE A 22 5.02 -5.20 0.48
N THR A 23 3.73 -5.03 0.24
CA THR A 23 3.00 -5.57 -0.91
C THR A 23 2.81 -4.49 -1.97
N MET A 24 3.12 -4.81 -3.23
CA MET A 24 3.00 -3.87 -4.36
C MET A 24 2.38 -4.58 -5.56
N VAL A 25 1.39 -3.94 -6.18
CA VAL A 25 0.69 -4.46 -7.36
C VAL A 25 0.45 -3.31 -8.32
N THR A 26 0.79 -3.46 -9.59
CA THR A 26 0.58 -2.40 -10.58
C THR A 26 -0.92 -2.16 -10.82
N ALA A 27 -1.37 -0.90 -10.77
CA ALA A 27 -2.72 -0.51 -11.19
C ALA A 27 -2.69 0.48 -12.37
N TYR A 28 -3.55 0.24 -13.37
CA TYR A 28 -3.61 1.08 -14.58
C TYR A 28 -4.94 1.83 -14.74
N ASP A 29 -5.94 1.51 -13.91
CA ASP A 29 -7.25 2.16 -13.92
C ASP A 29 -7.83 2.36 -12.51
N CYS A 30 -8.86 3.19 -12.43
CA CYS A 30 -9.51 3.58 -11.18
C CYS A 30 -10.24 2.42 -10.50
N ALA A 31 -10.81 1.49 -11.27
CA ALA A 31 -11.60 0.39 -10.71
C ALA A 31 -10.70 -0.58 -9.94
N PHE A 32 -9.60 -1.00 -10.55
CA PHE A 32 -8.61 -1.84 -9.88
C PHE A 32 -7.91 -1.10 -8.75
N ALA A 33 -7.53 0.17 -8.93
CA ALA A 33 -6.88 0.93 -7.86
C ALA A 33 -7.74 0.99 -6.58
N ARG A 34 -9.05 1.23 -6.73
CA ARG A 34 -9.98 1.23 -5.59
C ARG A 34 -10.15 -0.14 -4.95
N LEU A 35 -10.21 -1.20 -5.75
CA LEU A 35 -10.31 -2.57 -5.24
C LEU A 35 -9.06 -2.96 -4.43
N LEU A 36 -7.88 -2.65 -4.94
CA LEU A 36 -6.60 -2.99 -4.31
C LEU A 36 -6.34 -2.17 -3.04
N ASP A 37 -6.72 -0.89 -3.02
CA ASP A 37 -6.70 -0.04 -1.82
C ASP A 37 -7.59 -0.64 -0.71
N GLN A 38 -8.80 -1.10 -1.08
CA GLN A 38 -9.70 -1.80 -0.14
C GLN A 38 -9.16 -3.14 0.34
N ALA A 39 -8.38 -3.84 -0.50
CA ALA A 39 -7.72 -5.10 -0.15
C ALA A 39 -6.50 -4.90 0.77
N GLY A 40 -6.05 -3.67 0.97
CA GLY A 40 -4.90 -3.34 1.83
C GLY A 40 -3.55 -3.54 1.15
N VAL A 41 -3.47 -3.34 -0.18
CA VAL A 41 -2.17 -3.30 -0.87
C VAL A 41 -1.42 -2.03 -0.46
N ASP A 42 -0.14 -2.17 -0.08
CA ASP A 42 0.64 -1.04 0.44
C ASP A 42 1.01 -0.01 -0.66
N LEU A 43 1.21 -0.48 -1.91
CA LEU A 43 1.51 0.36 -3.08
C LEU A 43 0.83 -0.14 -4.38
N LEU A 44 0.38 0.81 -5.21
CA LEU A 44 -0.26 0.56 -6.51
C LEU A 44 0.59 1.04 -7.71
#